data_AF-A0A0A5GRG5-F1
#
_entry.id   AF-A0A0A5GRG5-F1
#
_cell.length_a   1.000
_cell.length_b   1.000
_cell.length_c   1.000
_cell.angle_alpha   90.00
_cell.angle_beta   90.00
_cell.angle_gamma   90.00
#
_symmetry.space_group_name_H-M   'P 1'
#
loop_
_entity.id
_entity.type
_entity.pdbx_description
1 polymer ?
#
loop_
_entity_poly.entity_id
_entity_poly.type
_entity_poly.pdbx_seq_one_letter_code
_entity_poly.pdbx_strand_id
1 'polypeptide(L)'
;MMNIVFDTIAVNSVFKNSGVFVGENTQCYWRSTAKENSGGGTVVGSHNVMAYNYNLVVDNDVVDTPIWNGSSSSGEGSSKSPYSE
;
A
#
# COMPACT_ATOMS: atom_id res chain seq x y z
N MET A 1 -19.20 6.24 -28.42
CA MET A 1 -17.77 5.89 -28.53
C MET A 1 -16.99 6.90 -27.72
N MET A 2 -16.20 6.46 -26.75
CA MET A 2 -15.42 7.34 -25.90
C MET A 2 -14.04 7.53 -26.54
N ASN A 3 -13.65 8.79 -26.76
CA ASN A 3 -12.36 9.15 -27.31
C ASN A 3 -11.60 9.94 -26.24
N ILE A 4 -10.47 9.40 -25.79
CA ILE A 4 -9.60 10.07 -24.84
C ILE A 4 -8.25 10.27 -25.49
N VAL A 5 -7.85 11.54 -25.62
CA VAL A 5 -6.58 11.93 -26.20
C VAL A 5 -5.89 12.88 -25.23
N PHE A 6 -4.65 12.55 -24.88
CA PHE A 6 -3.76 13.45 -24.16
C PHE A 6 -2.60 13.82 -25.05
N ASP A 7 -2.16 15.06 -24.93
CA ASP A 7 -0.85 15.47 -25.40
C ASP A 7 0.26 14.87 -24.51
N THR A 8 0.13 14.97 -23.17
CA THR A 8 1.04 14.31 -22.23
C THR A 8 0.36 14.07 -20.87
N ILE A 9 0.68 12.94 -20.22
CA ILE A 9 0.44 12.71 -18.80
C ILE A 9 1.81 12.66 -18.11
N ALA A 10 2.20 13.76 -17.47
CA ALA A 10 3.48 13.87 -16.78
C ALA A 10 3.32 13.54 -15.29
N VAL A 11 3.76 12.36 -14.88
CA VAL A 11 3.69 11.89 -13.50
C VAL A 11 5.09 11.97 -12.88
N ASN A 12 5.31 12.95 -12.02
CA ASN A 12 6.64 13.19 -11.44
C ASN A 12 6.94 12.27 -10.26
N SER A 13 5.92 11.86 -9.50
CA SER A 13 6.06 10.86 -8.46
C SER A 13 4.72 10.26 -8.09
N VAL A 14 4.71 8.97 -7.81
CA VAL A 14 3.64 8.27 -7.10
C VAL A 14 4.28 7.55 -5.93
N PHE A 15 3.55 7.40 -4.81
CA PHE A 15 4.06 6.73 -3.63
C PHE A 15 2.98 5.86 -3.01
N LYS A 16 3.38 4.70 -2.47
CA LYS A 16 2.61 3.62 -1.83
C LYS A 16 1.11 3.57 -2.15
N ASN A 17 0.65 2.42 -2.65
CA ASN A 17 -0.79 2.18 -2.88
C ASN A 17 -1.40 3.24 -3.81
N SER A 18 -0.70 3.56 -4.90
CA SER A 18 -1.09 4.59 -5.86
C SER A 18 -1.12 4.04 -7.28
N GLY A 19 -1.83 4.75 -8.16
CA GLY A 19 -1.90 4.45 -9.58
C GLY A 19 -2.45 5.65 -10.34
N VAL A 20 -2.18 5.69 -11.64
CA VAL A 20 -2.72 6.70 -12.56
C VAL A 20 -3.61 5.97 -13.54
N PHE A 21 -4.89 6.32 -13.54
CA PHE A 21 -5.92 5.60 -14.30
C PHE A 21 -6.60 6.54 -15.26
N VAL A 22 -6.79 6.06 -16.47
CA VAL A 22 -7.41 6.80 -17.56
C VAL A 22 -8.22 5.86 -18.41
N GLY A 23 -9.38 6.32 -18.89
CA GLY A 23 -10.34 5.43 -19.52
C GLY A 23 -11.53 5.17 -18.63
N GLU A 24 -12.32 4.21 -19.08
CA GLU A 24 -13.26 3.53 -18.21
C GLU A 24 -12.46 2.51 -17.38
N ASN A 25 -12.54 2.62 -16.06
CA ASN A 25 -11.77 1.77 -15.16
C ASN A 25 -12.57 1.42 -13.91
N THR A 26 -12.40 0.17 -13.45
CA THR A 26 -12.98 -0.33 -12.22
C THR A 26 -11.89 -0.96 -11.37
N GLN A 27 -11.55 -0.33 -10.25
CA GLN A 27 -10.56 -0.81 -9.30
C GLN A 27 -11.27 -1.50 -8.13
N CYS A 28 -11.41 -2.81 -8.22
CA CYS A 28 -11.96 -3.62 -7.13
C CYS A 28 -10.85 -4.18 -6.25
N TYR A 29 -11.17 -4.38 -4.97
CA TYR A 29 -10.30 -5.06 -3.99
C TYR A 29 -8.93 -4.42 -3.78
N TRP A 30 -8.82 -3.12 -4.03
CA TRP A 30 -7.59 -2.36 -3.82
C TRP A 30 -7.23 -2.31 -2.33
N ARG A 31 -6.13 -2.96 -1.94
CA ARG A 31 -5.67 -3.01 -0.56
C ARG A 31 -4.15 -3.04 -0.50
N SER A 32 -3.59 -2.25 0.41
CA SER A 32 -2.19 -2.33 0.81
C SER A 32 -2.10 -2.29 2.33
N THR A 33 -1.12 -2.98 2.87
CA THR A 33 -0.77 -2.97 4.28
C THR A 33 0.74 -2.77 4.36
N ALA A 34 1.15 -1.83 5.20
CA ALA A 34 2.56 -1.55 5.41
C ALA A 34 2.77 -1.22 6.88
N LYS A 35 3.85 -1.73 7.43
CA LYS A 35 4.47 -1.18 8.63
C LYS A 35 5.80 -0.58 8.23
N GLU A 36 6.14 0.53 8.87
CA GLU A 36 7.42 1.18 8.68
C GLU A 36 8.02 1.57 10.01
N ASN A 37 9.26 1.14 10.18
CA ASN A 37 10.09 1.44 11.34
C ASN A 37 11.32 2.17 10.84
N SER A 38 11.19 3.48 10.64
CA SER A 38 12.28 4.28 10.07
C SER A 38 12.95 5.10 11.15
N GLY A 39 14.24 4.83 11.39
CA GLY A 39 15.05 5.58 12.35
C GLY A 39 15.45 6.94 11.79
N GLY A 40 16.06 6.97 10.61
CA GLY A 40 16.52 8.20 9.95
C GLY A 40 15.53 8.82 8.96
N GLY A 41 14.36 8.20 8.76
CA GLY A 41 13.37 8.70 7.82
C GLY A 41 13.85 8.70 6.36
N THR A 42 13.28 9.61 5.58
CA THR A 42 13.62 9.81 4.17
C THR A 42 14.22 11.21 3.99
N VAL A 43 15.27 11.30 3.16
CA VAL A 43 15.96 12.54 2.81
C VAL A 43 15.87 12.73 1.30
N VAL A 44 15.23 13.79 0.84
CA VAL A 44 14.98 14.02 -0.59
C VAL A 44 15.24 15.49 -0.94
N GLY A 45 15.67 15.73 -2.18
CA GLY A 45 16.08 17.05 -2.65
C GLY A 45 17.61 17.21 -2.73
N SER A 46 18.07 18.43 -3.03
CA SER A 46 19.49 18.75 -3.20
C SER A 46 20.05 19.49 -1.98
N HIS A 47 21.35 19.39 -1.73
CA HIS A 47 22.06 20.05 -0.61
C HIS A 47 21.60 19.60 0.79
N ASN A 48 21.14 18.35 0.91
CA ASN A 48 20.78 17.79 2.21
C ASN A 48 22.04 17.39 2.99
N VAL A 49 22.13 17.82 4.24
CA VAL A 49 23.19 17.42 5.17
C VAL A 49 22.56 16.79 6.40
N MET A 50 22.94 15.55 6.67
CA MET A 50 22.59 14.83 7.87
C MET A 50 23.88 14.51 8.63
N ALA A 51 24.16 15.20 9.72
CA ALA A 51 25.36 15.01 10.52
C ALA A 51 25.01 14.73 11.99
N TYR A 52 25.81 13.87 12.62
CA TYR A 52 25.70 13.49 14.04
C TYR A 52 24.36 12.85 14.44
N ASN A 53 23.67 12.18 13.52
CA ASN A 53 22.42 11.50 13.83
C ASN A 53 22.69 10.13 14.48
N TYR A 54 22.03 9.87 15.60
CA TYR A 54 21.92 8.56 16.21
C TYR A 54 20.46 8.15 16.21
N ASN A 55 20.13 7.07 15.50
CA ASN A 55 18.77 6.58 15.39
C ASN A 55 18.68 5.19 16.00
N LEU A 56 17.78 5.01 16.97
CA LEU A 56 17.48 3.73 17.58
C LEU A 56 16.01 3.43 17.35
N VAL A 57 15.75 2.29 16.71
CA VAL A 57 14.41 1.77 16.47
C VAL A 57 14.30 0.47 17.24
N VAL A 58 13.50 0.48 18.30
CA VAL A 58 13.21 -0.71 19.10
C VAL A 58 11.76 -1.07 18.90
N ASP A 59 11.54 -2.28 18.43
CA ASP A 59 10.22 -2.85 18.30
C ASP A 59 10.27 -4.28 18.83
N ASN A 60 9.65 -4.48 19.99
CA ASN A 60 9.80 -5.70 20.78
C ASN A 60 8.45 -6.38 20.98
N ASP A 61 7.68 -6.48 19.89
CA ASP A 61 6.42 -7.20 19.84
C ASP A 61 6.63 -8.70 19.51
N VAL A 62 5.69 -9.54 19.97
CA VAL A 62 5.71 -11.00 19.71
C VAL A 62 5.15 -11.32 18.33
N VAL A 63 4.23 -10.48 17.83
CA VAL A 63 3.66 -10.59 16.48
C VAL A 63 3.65 -9.20 15.86
N ASP A 64 4.45 -9.05 14.81
CA ASP A 64 4.53 -7.84 14.03
C ASP A 64 3.45 -7.81 12.93
N THR A 65 2.63 -6.75 12.91
CA THR A 65 1.69 -6.40 11.83
C THR A 65 0.88 -7.59 11.29
N PRO A 66 0.01 -8.21 12.10
CA PRO A 66 -0.83 -9.29 11.62
C PRO A 66 -1.83 -8.75 10.58
N ILE A 67 -1.66 -9.13 9.32
CA ILE A 67 -2.56 -8.76 8.22
C ILE A 67 -3.62 -9.83 8.08
N TRP A 68 -4.87 -9.48 8.40
CA TRP A 68 -6.00 -10.40 8.34
C TRP A 68 -6.86 -10.15 7.07
N ASN A 69 -7.04 -11.20 6.27
CA ASN A 69 -7.73 -11.14 4.96
C ASN A 69 -8.98 -12.03 4.87
N GLY A 70 -9.41 -12.70 5.95
CA GLY A 70 -10.62 -13.55 5.97
C GLY A 70 -11.73 -13.02 6.88
N SER A 71 -12.88 -13.69 6.92
CA SER A 71 -13.75 -13.64 8.10
C SER A 71 -13.20 -14.66 9.08
N SER A 72 -12.99 -14.30 10.34
CA SER A 72 -12.59 -15.26 11.39
C SER A 72 -13.68 -16.31 11.55
N SER A 73 -13.53 -17.47 10.90
CA SER A 73 -14.38 -18.63 11.17
C SER A 73 -13.90 -19.28 12.47
N SER A 74 -14.34 -18.73 13.59
CA SER A 74 -14.33 -19.44 14.86
C SER A 74 -15.38 -20.55 14.80
N GLY A 75 -14.95 -21.77 14.42
CA GLY A 75 -15.67 -23.02 14.72
C GLY A 75 -16.98 -23.28 13.97
N GLU A 76 -17.07 -24.52 13.47
CA GLU A 76 -18.28 -25.27 13.14
C GLU A 76 -19.01 -24.98 11.80
N GLY A 77 -19.08 -26.04 10.99
CA GLY A 77 -20.25 -26.32 10.15
C GLY A 77 -20.32 -25.63 8.79
N SER A 78 -20.06 -26.41 7.74
CA SER A 78 -20.56 -26.26 6.36
C SER A 78 -21.15 -24.90 5.93
N SER A 79 -20.46 -24.19 5.04
CA SER A 79 -21.16 -23.33 4.07
C SER A 79 -20.48 -23.39 2.71
N LYS A 80 -21.32 -23.47 1.68
CA LYS A 80 -20.98 -23.82 0.31
C LYS A 80 -20.09 -22.75 -0.33
N SER A 81 -19.25 -23.20 -1.26
CA SER A 81 -18.51 -22.36 -2.19
C SER A 81 -19.44 -21.35 -2.88
N PRO A 82 -19.13 -20.03 -2.86
CA PRO A 82 -19.92 -19.00 -3.54
C PRO A 82 -19.60 -18.89 -5.03
N TYR A 83 -18.84 -19.83 -5.62
CA TYR A 83 -18.64 -19.89 -7.06
C TYR A 83 -19.87 -20.47 -7.76
N SER A 84 -20.94 -19.67 -7.75
CA SER A 84 -21.98 -19.68 -8.77
C SER A 84 -21.92 -18.33 -9.47
N GLU A 85 -21.05 -18.24 -10.47
CA GLU A 85 -21.19 -17.50 -11.73
C GLU A 85 -20.03 -17.89 -12.65
#